data_AF-A0A914RFJ6-F1
#
_entry.id   AF-A0A914RFJ6-F1
#
_cell.length_a   1.000
_cell.length_b   1.000
_cell.length_c   1.000
_cell.angle_alpha   90.00
_cell.angle_beta   90.00
_cell.angle_gamma   90.00
#
_symmetry.space_group_name_H-M   'P 1'
#
loop_
_entity.id
_entity.type
_entity.pdbx_description
1 polymer ?
#
loop_
_entity_poly.entity_id
_entity_poly.type
_entity_poly.pdbx_seq_one_letter_code
_entity_poly.pdbx_strand_id
1 'polypeptide(L)'
;MHIKFICSQLSMLHSISVFRTAAYTNSPHIIMQHHKMTSINSCIEIDITGQIASDSIGTKYYSGFGGQVDFVYGSSAALDGQGKAIIALTSCTGKGDSKIVPYLKHGAGVVTTRGHAQYIVTEYGIANLWGKSVRQRAYALIQIAHPKHREMLEKGAFEIMKCMPSKD
;
A
#
# COMPACT_ATOMS: atom_id res chain seq x y z
N MET A 1 -21.88 -42.44 7.24
CA MET A 1 -23.12 -41.70 7.54
C MET A 1 -22.75 -40.54 8.46
N HIS A 2 -22.54 -39.33 7.91
CA HIS A 2 -22.46 -37.99 8.57
C HIS A 2 -21.56 -36.94 7.85
N ILE A 3 -21.60 -36.84 6.52
CA ILE A 3 -21.07 -35.66 5.78
C ILE A 3 -22.06 -35.21 4.69
N LYS A 4 -23.37 -35.31 4.94
CA LYS A 4 -24.40 -34.83 3.99
C LYS A 4 -25.35 -33.78 4.55
N PHE A 5 -25.19 -33.36 5.81
CA PHE A 5 -26.18 -32.51 6.49
C PHE A 5 -25.84 -31.01 6.55
N ILE A 6 -24.69 -30.55 6.06
CA ILE A 6 -24.32 -29.11 6.03
C ILE A 6 -24.54 -28.48 4.64
N CYS A 7 -24.83 -29.28 3.61
CA CYS A 7 -24.96 -28.75 2.24
C CYS A 7 -26.38 -28.24 1.89
N SER A 8 -27.42 -28.66 2.64
CA SER A 8 -28.82 -28.33 2.31
C SER A 8 -29.31 -26.99 2.84
N GLN A 9 -28.57 -26.31 3.71
CA GLN A 9 -28.88 -24.94 4.17
C GLN A 9 -28.13 -23.83 3.41
N LEU A 10 -27.26 -24.17 2.44
CA LEU A 10 -26.55 -23.20 1.61
C LEU A 10 -27.26 -22.83 0.29
N SER A 11 -28.44 -23.38 0.00
CA SER A 11 -29.15 -23.14 -1.27
C SER A 11 -29.74 -21.73 -1.41
N MET A 12 -29.79 -20.91 -0.36
CA MET A 12 -30.24 -19.51 -0.42
C MET A 12 -29.12 -18.47 -0.50
N LEU A 13 -27.84 -18.86 -0.46
CA LEU A 13 -26.69 -17.93 -0.51
C LEU A 13 -25.93 -17.93 -1.86
N HIS A 14 -26.31 -18.80 -2.80
CA HIS A 14 -25.62 -18.94 -4.09
C HIS A 14 -25.77 -17.74 -5.04
N SER A 15 -26.62 -16.75 -4.73
CA SER A 15 -26.88 -15.60 -5.62
C SER A 15 -26.05 -14.34 -5.29
N ILE A 16 -25.20 -14.34 -4.26
CA ILE A 16 -24.47 -13.14 -3.80
C ILE A 16 -22.96 -13.24 -4.07
N SER A 17 -22.40 -14.46 -4.11
CA SER A 17 -20.95 -14.68 -4.26
C SER A 17 -20.65 -15.49 -5.51
N VAL A 18 -19.75 -14.96 -6.35
CA VAL A 18 -19.35 -15.58 -7.62
C VAL A 18 -17.83 -15.66 -7.69
N PHE A 19 -17.31 -16.86 -7.90
CA PHE A 19 -15.88 -17.07 -8.14
C PHE A 19 -15.54 -16.85 -9.62
N ARG A 20 -14.47 -16.12 -9.87
CA ARG A 20 -13.91 -15.82 -11.19
C ARG A 20 -12.40 -16.08 -11.16
N THR A 21 -11.80 -16.22 -12.33
CA THR A 21 -10.35 -16.42 -12.44
C THR A 21 -9.59 -15.15 -12.04
N ALA A 22 -8.35 -15.30 -11.59
CA ALA A 22 -7.48 -14.16 -11.28
C ALA A 22 -7.31 -13.22 -12.49
N ALA A 23 -7.25 -13.77 -13.70
CA ALA A 23 -7.20 -12.98 -14.94
C ALA A 23 -8.39 -12.03 -15.12
N TYR A 24 -9.55 -12.36 -14.54
CA TYR A 24 -10.72 -11.48 -14.53
C TYR A 24 -10.70 -10.55 -13.31
N THR A 25 -10.58 -11.10 -12.09
CA THR A 25 -10.71 -10.33 -10.84
C THR A 25 -9.60 -9.30 -10.65
N ASN A 26 -8.40 -9.64 -11.12
CA ASN A 26 -7.22 -8.78 -11.00
C ASN A 26 -6.95 -8.00 -12.28
N SER A 27 -7.83 -8.04 -13.29
CA SER A 27 -7.67 -7.20 -14.46
C SER A 27 -7.91 -5.74 -14.07
N PRO A 28 -6.91 -4.83 -14.23
CA PRO A 28 -7.12 -3.43 -13.87
C PRO A 28 -8.26 -2.79 -14.67
N HIS A 29 -8.49 -3.25 -15.90
CA HIS A 29 -9.60 -2.80 -16.76
C HIS A 29 -10.96 -3.17 -16.19
N ILE A 30 -11.08 -4.28 -15.46
CA ILE A 30 -12.32 -4.65 -14.77
C ILE A 30 -12.42 -3.86 -13.47
N ILE A 31 -11.33 -3.81 -12.70
CA ILE A 31 -11.27 -3.12 -11.40
C ILE A 31 -11.70 -1.64 -11.54
N MET A 32 -11.20 -0.94 -12.56
CA MET A 32 -11.49 0.49 -12.78
C MET A 32 -12.95 0.79 -13.12
N GLN A 33 -13.74 -0.20 -13.54
CA GLN A 33 -15.16 -0.03 -13.85
C GLN A 33 -16.03 0.04 -12.60
N HIS A 34 -15.53 -0.40 -11.44
CA HIS A 34 -16.29 -0.40 -10.21
C HIS A 34 -16.43 1.04 -9.64
N HIS A 35 -17.67 1.42 -9.33
CA HIS A 35 -17.97 2.71 -8.73
C HIS A 35 -17.30 2.86 -7.35
N LYS A 36 -16.56 3.95 -7.14
CA LYS A 36 -15.82 4.28 -5.91
C LYS A 36 -14.86 3.17 -5.48
N MET A 37 -14.25 2.47 -6.45
CA MET A 37 -13.37 1.33 -6.19
C MET A 37 -12.26 1.68 -5.19
N THR A 38 -12.25 0.98 -4.06
CA THR A 38 -11.25 1.19 -3.01
C THR A 38 -10.47 -0.10 -2.80
N SER A 39 -9.16 -0.03 -2.96
CA SER A 39 -8.25 -1.12 -2.62
C SER A 39 -7.51 -0.81 -1.32
N ILE A 40 -7.36 -1.82 -0.46
CA ILE A 40 -6.59 -1.73 0.78
C ILE A 40 -5.60 -2.87 0.77
N ASN A 41 -4.31 -2.55 0.79
CA ASN A 41 -3.22 -3.51 0.87
C ASN A 41 -2.27 -3.14 2.00
N SER A 42 -1.38 -4.05 2.36
CA SER A 42 -0.32 -3.81 3.34
C SER A 42 1.05 -3.89 2.68
N CYS A 43 2.07 -3.41 3.38
CA CYS A 43 3.45 -3.52 2.94
C CYS A 43 4.39 -3.74 4.12
N ILE A 44 5.65 -4.02 3.81
CA ILE A 44 6.68 -4.27 4.80
C ILE A 44 7.40 -2.98 5.17
N GLU A 45 7.79 -2.19 4.16
CA GLU A 45 8.44 -0.91 4.34
C GLU A 45 8.13 0.06 3.19
N ILE A 46 8.17 1.35 3.50
CA ILE A 46 7.94 2.45 2.55
C ILE A 46 9.10 3.42 2.69
N ASP A 47 9.75 3.79 1.59
CA ASP A 47 10.77 4.83 1.64
C ASP A 47 10.19 6.24 1.65
N ILE A 48 11.01 7.21 2.01
CA ILE A 48 10.63 8.61 2.16
C ILE A 48 10.17 9.27 0.84
N THR A 49 10.44 8.63 -0.30
CA THR A 49 9.99 9.07 -1.63
C THR A 49 8.64 8.46 -2.03
N GLY A 50 8.17 7.46 -1.28
CA GLY A 50 6.93 6.73 -1.51
C GLY A 50 7.08 5.44 -2.33
N GLN A 51 8.28 4.88 -2.45
CA GLN A 51 8.43 3.51 -2.97
C GLN A 51 8.05 2.50 -1.90
N ILE A 52 7.40 1.41 -2.30
CA ILE A 52 6.78 0.45 -1.37
C ILE A 52 7.31 -0.95 -1.66
N ALA A 53 7.92 -1.55 -0.64
CA ALA A 53 8.32 -2.95 -0.65
C ALA A 53 7.30 -3.78 0.15
N SER A 54 6.72 -4.79 -0.49
CA SER A 54 5.68 -5.63 0.11
C SER A 54 6.04 -7.11 0.18
N ASP A 55 7.02 -7.56 -0.62
CA ASP A 55 7.34 -8.99 -0.78
C ASP A 55 8.66 -9.42 -0.12
N SER A 56 9.50 -8.46 0.26
CA SER A 56 10.89 -8.70 0.66
C SER A 56 11.37 -7.72 1.74
N ILE A 57 12.37 -8.15 2.50
CA ILE A 57 13.17 -7.31 3.41
C ILE A 57 14.62 -7.42 2.95
N GLY A 58 15.10 -6.38 2.26
CA GLY A 58 16.35 -6.47 1.52
C GLY A 58 16.30 -7.65 0.55
N THR A 59 17.32 -8.49 0.54
CA THR A 59 17.41 -9.66 -0.36
C THR A 59 16.57 -10.87 0.08
N LYS A 60 15.90 -10.80 1.24
CA LYS A 60 15.10 -11.92 1.75
C LYS A 60 13.64 -11.79 1.33
N TYR A 61 13.17 -12.71 0.51
CA TYR A 61 11.76 -12.82 0.11
C TYR A 61 10.91 -13.47 1.21
N TYR A 62 9.74 -12.90 1.45
CA TYR A 62 8.73 -13.38 2.41
C TYR A 62 7.45 -13.82 1.71
N SER A 63 7.11 -13.16 0.61
CA SER A 63 5.92 -13.44 -0.19
C SER A 63 6.22 -13.12 -1.67
N GLY A 64 5.19 -12.78 -2.44
CA GLY A 64 5.32 -12.26 -3.80
C GLY A 64 4.43 -11.03 -3.98
N PHE A 65 4.60 -10.32 -5.10
CA PHE A 65 3.86 -9.11 -5.42
C PHE A 65 2.33 -9.30 -5.47
N GLY A 66 1.87 -10.50 -5.83
CA GLY A 66 0.45 -10.88 -5.88
C GLY A 66 -0.38 -9.96 -6.78
N GLY A 67 -1.60 -9.63 -6.36
CA GLY A 67 -2.47 -8.68 -7.08
C GLY A 67 -2.33 -7.23 -6.63
N GLN A 68 -1.38 -6.91 -5.74
CA GLN A 68 -1.32 -5.59 -5.11
C GLN A 68 -1.24 -4.47 -6.16
N VAL A 69 -0.34 -4.62 -7.13
CA VAL A 69 -0.13 -3.61 -8.18
C VAL A 69 -1.38 -3.45 -9.04
N ASP A 70 -2.07 -4.55 -9.35
CA ASP A 70 -3.28 -4.54 -10.15
C ASP A 70 -4.40 -3.74 -9.49
N PHE A 71 -4.64 -3.98 -8.20
CA PHE A 71 -5.66 -3.27 -7.43
C PHE A 71 -5.28 -1.82 -7.15
N VAL A 72 -4.00 -1.54 -6.86
CA VAL A 72 -3.51 -0.17 -6.69
C VAL A 72 -3.74 0.62 -7.98
N TYR A 73 -3.35 0.09 -9.13
CA TYR A 73 -3.54 0.76 -10.41
C TYR A 73 -5.03 0.86 -10.78
N GLY A 74 -5.79 -0.23 -10.73
CA GLY A 74 -7.20 -0.24 -11.09
C GLY A 74 -8.07 0.67 -10.22
N SER A 75 -7.80 0.76 -8.92
CA SER A 75 -8.55 1.66 -8.02
C SER A 75 -8.12 3.13 -8.17
N SER A 76 -6.84 3.43 -8.35
CA SER A 76 -6.38 4.81 -8.58
C SER A 76 -6.84 5.36 -9.94
N ALA A 77 -7.03 4.49 -10.93
CA ALA A 77 -7.52 4.81 -12.27
C ALA A 77 -9.02 4.53 -12.46
N ALA A 78 -9.81 4.45 -11.38
CA ALA A 78 -11.25 4.22 -11.47
C ALA A 78 -11.93 5.25 -12.40
N LEU A 79 -12.80 4.78 -13.30
CA LEU A 79 -13.39 5.59 -14.37
C LEU A 79 -14.26 6.75 -13.87
N ASP A 80 -14.79 6.61 -12.66
CA ASP A 80 -15.60 7.64 -12.01
C ASP A 80 -14.78 8.70 -11.25
N GLY A 81 -13.45 8.58 -11.25
CA GLY A 81 -12.52 9.48 -10.58
C GLY A 81 -12.58 9.47 -9.05
N GLN A 82 -13.33 8.54 -8.43
CA GLN A 82 -13.56 8.51 -6.97
C GLN A 82 -12.83 7.36 -6.26
N GLY A 83 -12.10 6.55 -7.01
CA GLY A 83 -11.36 5.41 -6.50
C GLY A 83 -10.17 5.77 -5.61
N LYS A 84 -9.78 4.83 -4.76
CA LYS A 84 -8.75 5.02 -3.71
C LYS A 84 -7.87 3.78 -3.60
N ALA A 85 -6.57 3.96 -3.81
CA ALA A 85 -5.56 2.96 -3.50
C ALA A 85 -4.92 3.27 -2.14
N ILE A 86 -5.17 2.41 -1.16
CA ILE A 86 -4.71 2.57 0.22
C ILE A 86 -3.67 1.49 0.54
N ILE A 87 -2.53 1.93 1.05
CA ILE A 87 -1.51 1.07 1.67
C ILE A 87 -1.49 1.36 3.16
N ALA A 88 -1.88 0.36 3.96
CA ALA A 88 -1.96 0.46 5.41
C ALA A 88 -0.85 -0.36 6.07
N LEU A 89 -0.16 0.23 7.04
CA LEU A 89 0.89 -0.41 7.83
C LEU A 89 0.97 0.19 9.22
N THR A 90 1.43 -0.59 10.20
CA THR A 90 1.89 -0.02 11.47
C THR A 90 3.13 0.83 11.22
N SER A 91 3.30 1.95 11.92
CA SER A 91 4.47 2.82 11.73
C SER A 91 5.79 2.17 12.17
N CYS A 92 5.71 1.20 13.08
CA CYS A 92 6.82 0.41 13.60
C CYS A 92 6.61 -1.11 13.44
N THR A 93 7.71 -1.85 13.48
CA THR A 93 7.71 -3.31 13.71
C THR A 93 7.40 -3.62 15.18
N GLY A 94 7.12 -4.89 15.50
CA GLY A 94 6.97 -5.33 16.90
C GLY A 94 8.22 -5.14 17.76
N LYS A 95 9.39 -4.89 17.16
CA LYS A 95 10.64 -4.58 17.86
C LYS A 95 10.89 -3.07 18.01
N GLY A 96 10.00 -2.24 17.47
CA GLY A 96 10.10 -0.78 17.53
C GLY A 96 10.87 -0.13 16.37
N ASP A 97 11.32 -0.89 15.37
CA ASP A 97 11.98 -0.34 14.18
C ASP A 97 10.97 0.35 13.27
N SER A 98 11.34 1.48 12.65
CA SER A 98 10.42 2.17 11.73
C SER A 98 10.18 1.37 10.45
N LYS A 99 8.94 1.40 9.95
CA LYS A 99 8.58 0.88 8.62
C LYS A 99 8.50 1.97 7.55
N ILE A 100 8.50 3.24 7.95
CA ILE A 100 8.81 4.35 7.04
C ILE A 100 10.32 4.58 7.17
N VAL A 101 11.04 4.55 6.06
CA VAL A 101 12.52 4.53 6.07
C VAL A 101 13.08 5.59 5.11
N PRO A 102 14.30 6.11 5.34
CA PRO A 102 14.93 7.00 4.35
C PRO A 102 15.17 6.29 3.01
N TYR A 103 15.66 5.06 3.08
CA TYR A 103 15.92 4.18 1.94
C TYR A 103 15.35 2.81 2.22
N LEU A 104 14.77 2.17 1.20
CA LEU A 104 14.48 0.75 1.26
C LEU A 104 15.77 -0.03 1.53
N LYS A 105 15.67 -1.16 2.21
CA LYS A 105 16.83 -2.01 2.49
C LYS A 105 17.49 -2.44 1.19
N HIS A 106 18.82 -2.53 1.19
CA HIS A 106 19.57 -2.92 0.01
C HIS A 106 19.06 -4.28 -0.52
N GLY A 107 18.70 -4.30 -1.81
CA GLY A 107 18.13 -5.47 -2.48
C GLY A 107 16.62 -5.68 -2.29
N ALA A 108 15.92 -4.80 -1.56
CA ALA A 108 14.47 -4.90 -1.42
C ALA A 108 13.76 -4.69 -2.77
N GLY A 109 12.77 -5.53 -3.04
CA GLY A 109 11.91 -5.45 -4.22
C GLY A 109 10.87 -4.35 -4.09
N VAL A 110 10.89 -3.39 -5.01
CA VAL A 110 9.82 -2.38 -5.12
C VAL A 110 8.62 -3.03 -5.80
N VAL A 111 7.54 -3.25 -5.06
CA VAL A 111 6.29 -3.81 -5.57
C VAL A 111 5.41 -2.68 -6.12
N THR A 112 5.14 -1.67 -5.29
CA THR A 112 4.40 -0.48 -5.73
C THR A 112 5.38 0.68 -5.88
N THR A 113 5.53 1.14 -7.12
CA THR A 113 6.41 2.26 -7.43
C THR A 113 5.88 3.56 -6.84
N ARG A 114 6.76 4.56 -6.68
CA ARG A 114 6.37 5.92 -6.30
C ARG A 114 5.30 6.52 -7.23
N GLY A 115 5.22 6.12 -8.49
CA GLY A 115 4.18 6.62 -9.41
C GLY A 115 2.77 6.15 -9.05
N HIS A 116 2.65 4.99 -8.42
CA HIS A 116 1.37 4.35 -8.08
C HIS A 116 0.93 4.58 -6.63
N ALA A 117 1.84 4.97 -5.73
CA ALA A 117 1.50 5.19 -4.33
C ALA A 117 0.59 6.42 -4.16
N GLN A 118 -0.64 6.19 -3.69
CA GLN A 118 -1.67 7.22 -3.49
C GLN A 118 -1.88 7.53 -2.00
N TYR A 119 -2.55 6.66 -1.22
CA TYR A 119 -2.77 6.87 0.21
C TYR A 119 -1.92 5.91 1.05
N ILE A 120 -1.15 6.45 1.98
CA ILE A 120 -0.46 5.68 3.01
C ILE A 120 -1.12 5.95 4.36
N VAL A 121 -1.40 4.89 5.11
CA VAL A 121 -2.10 4.97 6.39
C VAL A 121 -1.33 4.24 7.48
N THR A 122 -1.13 4.93 8.60
CA THR A 122 -0.60 4.35 9.83
C THR A 122 -1.53 4.69 11.00
N GLU A 123 -1.20 4.18 12.19
CA GLU A 123 -1.85 4.58 13.44
C GLU A 123 -1.70 6.08 13.78
N TYR A 124 -0.84 6.82 13.08
CA TYR A 124 -0.62 8.26 13.28
C TYR A 124 -1.32 9.15 12.24
N GLY A 125 -1.97 8.57 11.23
CA GLY A 125 -2.78 9.33 10.28
C GLY A 125 -2.64 8.86 8.82
N ILE A 126 -2.99 9.77 7.90
CA ILE A 126 -3.10 9.50 6.47
C ILE A 126 -2.19 10.46 5.69
N ALA A 127 -1.33 9.92 4.83
CA ALA A 127 -0.56 10.68 3.85
C ALA A 127 -1.07 10.39 2.44
N ASN A 128 -1.70 11.39 1.81
CA ASN A 128 -1.95 11.36 0.36
C ASN A 128 -0.67 11.80 -0.38
N LEU A 129 -0.14 10.97 -1.27
CA LEU A 129 1.09 11.22 -2.02
C LEU A 129 0.84 11.59 -3.49
N TRP A 130 -0.42 11.50 -3.94
CA TRP A 130 -0.78 11.78 -5.33
C TRP A 130 -0.51 13.23 -5.70
N GLY A 131 0.15 13.45 -6.84
CA GLY A 131 0.50 14.78 -7.35
C GLY A 131 1.56 15.53 -6.53
N LYS A 132 2.12 14.93 -5.47
CA LYS A 132 3.12 15.59 -4.62
C LYS A 132 4.53 15.44 -5.17
N SER A 133 5.34 16.49 -5.01
CA SER A 133 6.78 16.42 -5.22
C SER A 133 7.43 15.49 -4.22
N VAL A 134 8.65 14.98 -4.49
CA VAL A 134 9.37 14.10 -3.56
C VAL A 134 9.54 14.75 -2.17
N ARG A 135 9.76 16.07 -2.14
CA ARG A 135 9.88 16.87 -0.91
C ARG A 135 8.57 16.91 -0.10
N GLN A 136 7.44 17.07 -0.78
CA GLN A 136 6.10 17.05 -0.18
C GLN A 136 5.69 15.65 0.29
N ARG A 137 6.10 14.60 -0.44
CA ARG A 137 5.87 13.20 -0.05
C ARG A 137 6.64 12.87 1.22
N ALA A 138 7.92 13.22 1.27
CA ALA A 138 8.76 13.06 2.45
C ALA A 138 8.10 13.72 3.67
N TYR A 139 7.68 14.99 3.53
CA TYR A 139 6.99 15.69 4.60
C TYR A 139 5.74 14.95 5.07
N ALA A 140 4.86 14.56 4.15
CA ALA A 140 3.62 13.87 4.49
C ALA A 140 3.84 12.51 5.17
N LEU A 141 4.84 11.74 4.71
CA LEU A 141 5.20 10.45 5.29
C LEU A 141 5.76 10.60 6.72
N ILE A 142 6.59 11.61 6.96
CA ILE A 142 7.15 11.90 8.29
C ILE A 142 6.04 12.21 9.30
N GLN A 143 5.00 12.95 8.89
CA GLN A 143 3.87 13.29 9.77
C GLN A 143 3.08 12.05 10.24
N ILE A 144 3.08 10.97 9.45
CA ILE A 144 2.41 9.71 9.81
C ILE A 144 3.39 8.64 10.32
N ALA A 145 4.67 8.99 10.51
CA ALA A 145 5.64 8.11 11.15
C ALA A 145 5.53 8.21 12.69
N HIS A 146 6.00 7.16 13.37
CA HIS A 146 6.13 7.15 14.82
C HIS A 146 6.97 8.36 15.28
N PRO A 147 6.54 9.13 16.31
CA PRO A 147 7.23 10.34 16.76
C PRO A 147 8.73 10.16 17.00
N LYS A 148 9.13 9.04 17.62
CA LYS A 148 10.53 8.68 17.88
C LYS A 148 11.44 8.63 16.64
N HIS A 149 10.88 8.38 15.46
CA HIS A 149 11.65 8.16 14.23
C HIS A 149 11.64 9.38 13.30
N ARG A 150 10.88 10.43 13.61
CA ARG A 150 10.71 11.59 12.72
C ARG A 150 12.01 12.34 12.47
N GLU A 151 12.81 12.58 13.51
CA GLU A 151 14.11 13.25 13.38
C GLU A 151 15.08 12.47 12.46
N MET A 152 15.14 11.14 12.62
CA MET A 152 15.95 10.27 11.76
C MET A 152 15.48 10.35 10.30
N LEU A 153 14.17 10.38 10.07
CA LEU A 153 13.60 10.50 8.73
C LEU A 153 13.85 11.88 8.11
N GLU A 154 13.74 12.96 8.89
CA GLU A 154 14.05 14.32 8.43
C GLU A 154 15.51 14.44 8.01
N LYS A 155 16.43 13.90 8.82
CA LYS A 155 17.85 13.85 8.49
C LYS A 155 18.11 13.06 7.21
N GLY A 156 17.57 11.85 7.11
CA GLY A 156 17.71 11.02 5.91
C GLY A 156 17.12 11.69 4.66
N ALA A 157 15.98 12.36 4.80
CA ALA A 157 15.34 13.11 3.72
C ALA A 157 16.22 14.28 3.25
N PHE A 158 16.84 15.03 4.18
CA PHE A 158 17.79 16.08 3.85
C PHE A 158 19.02 15.54 3.13
N GLU A 159 19.57 14.40 3.58
CA GLU A 159 20.71 13.76 2.94
C GLU A 159 20.41 13.37 1.48
N ILE A 160 19.19 12.90 1.19
CA ILE A 160 18.71 12.53 -0.15
C ILE A 160 18.50 13.77 -1.04
N MET A 161 17.75 14.75 -0.55
CA MET A 161 17.22 15.85 -1.37
C MET A 161 18.02 17.13 -1.30
N LYS A 162 19.01 17.21 -0.39
CA LYS A 162 19.80 18.41 -0.07
C LYS A 162 18.94 19.62 0.32
N CYS A 163 17.73 19.36 0.80
CA CYS A 163 16.81 20.36 1.33
C CYS A 163 15.85 19.69 2.34
N MET A 164 15.31 20.49 3.27
CA MET A 164 14.37 19.98 4.28
C MET A 164 13.03 19.61 3.65
N PRO A 165 12.39 18.49 4.04
CA PRO A 165 11.00 18.19 3.69
C PRO A 165 10.09 19.38 3.99
N SER A 166 9.12 19.62 3.10
CA SER A 166 8.23 20.78 3.17
C SER A 166 6.86 20.41 2.64
N LYS A 167 5.83 21.01 3.21
CA LYS A 167 4.46 20.96 2.67
C LYS A 167 4.30 21.79 1.39
N ASP A 168 5.15 22.82 1.26
CA ASP A 168 5.21 23.76 0.15
C ASP A 168 6.17 23.24 -0.94
#